data_AF-A0A847C3V0-F1
#
_entry.id   AF-A0A847C3V0-F1
#
_cell.length_a   1.000
_cell.length_b   1.000
_cell.length_c   1.000
_cell.angle_alpha   90.00
_cell.angle_beta   90.00
_cell.angle_gamma   90.00
#
_symmetry.space_group_name_H-M   'P 1'
#
loop_
_entity.id
_entity.type
_entity.pdbx_description
1 polymer ?
#
loop_
_entity_poly.entity_id
_entity_poly.type
_entity_poly.pdbx_seq_one_letter_code
_entity_poly.pdbx_strand_id
1 'polypeptide(L)'
;GVAEFLLGYDLNTTDAAQLKAAADKLSEQKPVLQGYVMDQIYSQMQHEEAWIAPYYAGDYLVMKEKNENLKFYHPKEGTNLYVDAMCIPVGSTHKEAAEAYINFVSSPKISAENLSYLGLSAPSSETKKLMDPETAENPLAYPSEEVIKNSQTFLNLPAEATRSMDTLWLGVKTGDAGNSSGNTLLIVSLIIVAVLIAGAIAYSSIKKKNRKARRGGKA
;
A
#
# COMPACT_ATOMS: atom_id res chain seq x y z
N GLY A 1 1.74 5.70 -2.60
CA GLY A 1 2.79 6.51 -1.94
C GLY A 1 4.21 5.95 -2.02
N VAL A 2 4.51 4.80 -1.38
CA VAL A 2 5.91 4.31 -1.27
C VAL A 2 6.58 4.08 -2.63
N ALA A 3 5.87 3.47 -3.58
CA ALA A 3 6.41 3.19 -4.91
C ALA A 3 6.57 4.46 -5.75
N GLU A 4 5.65 5.42 -5.62
CA GLU A 4 5.71 6.73 -6.27
C GLU A 4 6.97 7.49 -5.81
N PHE A 5 7.21 7.58 -4.50
CA PHE A 5 8.44 8.18 -3.97
C PHE A 5 9.69 7.47 -4.48
N LEU A 6 9.71 6.14 -4.48
CA LEU A 6 10.85 5.35 -4.99
C LEU A 6 11.13 5.60 -6.47
N LEU A 7 10.09 5.85 -7.27
CA LEU A 7 10.21 6.15 -8.70
C LEU A 7 10.41 7.65 -8.99
N GLY A 8 10.42 8.50 -7.97
CA GLY A 8 10.56 9.94 -8.09
C GLY A 8 9.31 10.65 -8.66
N TYR A 9 8.14 10.03 -8.52
CA TYR A 9 6.86 10.63 -8.91
C TYR A 9 6.26 11.46 -7.79
N ASP A 10 5.39 12.39 -8.17
CA ASP A 10 4.56 13.14 -7.22
C ASP A 10 3.59 12.17 -6.52
N LEU A 11 3.42 12.32 -5.20
CA LEU A 11 2.51 11.49 -4.40
C LEU A 11 1.06 11.58 -4.88
N ASN A 12 0.72 12.71 -5.51
CA ASN A 12 -0.60 13.07 -6.00
C ASN A 12 -0.69 13.03 -7.53
N THR A 13 0.20 12.29 -8.20
CA THR A 13 0.16 12.14 -9.66
C THR A 13 -1.20 11.63 -10.13
N THR A 14 -1.70 12.21 -11.23
CA THR A 14 -2.89 11.76 -11.94
C THR A 14 -2.55 11.16 -13.29
N ASP A 15 -1.26 11.04 -13.61
CA ASP A 15 -0.79 10.42 -14.85
C ASP A 15 -0.97 8.91 -14.78
N ALA A 16 -1.76 8.37 -15.71
CA ALA A 16 -2.11 6.95 -15.73
C ALA A 16 -0.87 6.04 -15.90
N ALA A 17 0.16 6.48 -16.62
CA ALA A 17 1.38 5.70 -16.80
C ALA A 17 2.23 5.67 -15.52
N GLN A 18 2.33 6.79 -14.81
CA GLN A 18 3.00 6.87 -13.51
C GLN A 18 2.29 6.02 -12.46
N LEU A 19 0.95 6.12 -12.36
CA LEU A 19 0.15 5.29 -11.45
C LEU A 19 0.33 3.80 -11.75
N LYS A 20 0.31 3.41 -13.03
CA LYS A 20 0.57 2.02 -13.42
C LYS A 20 1.99 1.58 -13.07
N ALA A 21 3.01 2.40 -13.35
CA ALA A 21 4.39 2.09 -13.03
C ALA A 21 4.62 1.92 -11.52
N ALA A 22 3.98 2.76 -10.70
CA ALA A 22 3.99 2.62 -9.24
C ALA A 22 3.34 1.32 -8.77
N ALA A 23 2.19 0.93 -9.37
CA ALA A 23 1.53 -0.33 -9.06
C ALA A 23 2.38 -1.55 -9.47
N ASP A 24 2.95 -1.54 -10.68
CA ASP A 24 3.85 -2.60 -11.16
C ASP A 24 5.07 -2.72 -10.23
N LYS A 25 5.67 -1.58 -9.85
CA LYS A 25 6.80 -1.55 -8.92
C LYS A 25 6.43 -2.09 -7.54
N LEU A 26 5.26 -1.72 -7.04
CA LEU A 26 4.74 -2.22 -5.76
C LEU A 26 4.42 -3.71 -5.81
N SER A 27 4.09 -4.30 -6.98
CA SER A 27 3.88 -5.75 -7.10
C SER A 27 5.18 -6.56 -6.97
N GLU A 28 6.35 -5.99 -7.25
CA GLU A 28 7.64 -6.71 -7.19
C GLU A 28 7.96 -7.26 -5.78
N GLN A 29 7.42 -6.65 -4.72
CA GLN A 29 7.61 -7.08 -3.33
C GLN A 29 6.90 -8.40 -2.98
N LYS A 30 5.98 -8.90 -3.82
CA LYS A 30 5.16 -10.10 -3.56
C LYS A 30 5.92 -11.31 -2.98
N PRO A 31 7.14 -11.66 -3.42
CA PRO A 31 7.87 -12.80 -2.87
C PRO A 31 8.22 -12.69 -1.38
N VAL A 32 8.25 -11.46 -0.83
CA VAL A 32 8.57 -11.20 0.59
C VAL A 32 7.35 -10.71 1.39
N LEU A 33 6.20 -10.54 0.75
CA LEU A 33 4.99 -10.06 1.41
C LEU A 33 4.41 -11.11 2.36
N GLN A 34 4.27 -10.77 3.63
CA GLN A 34 3.51 -11.59 4.58
C GLN A 34 2.00 -11.33 4.48
N GLY A 35 1.59 -10.08 4.29
CA GLY A 35 0.19 -9.72 4.09
C GLY A 35 -0.01 -8.21 4.00
N TYR A 36 -1.21 -7.81 3.56
CA TYR A 36 -1.69 -6.44 3.67
C TYR A 36 -2.62 -6.38 4.88
N VAL A 37 -2.15 -5.79 5.97
CA VAL A 37 -2.86 -5.72 7.25
C VAL A 37 -2.88 -4.29 7.76
N MET A 38 -3.80 -4.02 8.69
CA MET A 38 -3.82 -2.78 9.47
C MET A 38 -3.50 -3.15 10.93
N ASP A 39 -4.49 -3.19 11.81
CA ASP A 39 -4.30 -3.40 13.26
C ASP A 39 -3.57 -4.70 13.63
N GLN A 40 -3.60 -5.74 12.79
CA GLN A 40 -2.83 -6.97 13.04
C GLN A 40 -1.32 -6.73 13.07
N ILE A 41 -0.83 -5.61 12.51
CA ILE A 41 0.59 -5.29 12.52
C ILE A 41 1.13 -5.10 13.93
N TYR A 42 0.29 -4.67 14.88
CA TYR A 42 0.67 -4.52 16.28
C TYR A 42 1.19 -5.84 16.84
N SER A 43 0.38 -6.90 16.76
CA SER A 43 0.79 -8.21 17.26
C SER A 43 1.96 -8.78 16.47
N GLN A 44 2.00 -8.59 15.14
CA GLN A 44 3.05 -9.14 14.30
C GLN A 44 4.43 -8.52 14.59
N MET A 45 4.50 -7.20 14.80
CA MET A 45 5.76 -6.51 15.10
C MET A 45 6.16 -6.70 16.57
N GLN A 46 5.19 -6.68 17.50
CA GLN A 46 5.47 -6.85 18.94
C GLN A 46 6.00 -8.25 19.26
N HIS A 47 5.55 -9.30 18.55
CA HIS A 47 6.02 -10.68 18.73
C HIS A 47 7.12 -11.10 17.74
N GLU A 48 7.71 -10.16 17.00
CA GLU A 48 8.80 -10.42 16.05
C GLU A 48 8.42 -11.39 14.91
N GLU A 49 7.14 -11.46 14.54
CA GLU A 49 6.63 -12.27 13.43
C GLU A 49 6.83 -11.56 12.07
N ALA A 50 6.86 -10.22 12.07
CA ALA A 50 7.15 -9.39 10.91
C ALA A 50 8.46 -8.60 11.10
N TRP A 51 9.24 -8.49 10.03
CA TRP A 51 10.56 -7.82 10.06
C TRP A 51 10.47 -6.32 9.83
N ILE A 52 9.63 -5.90 8.87
CA ILE A 52 9.48 -4.50 8.43
C ILE A 52 8.01 -4.28 8.07
N ALA A 53 7.50 -3.10 8.42
CA ALA A 53 6.19 -2.63 7.99
C ALA A 53 6.23 -1.12 7.70
N PRO A 54 5.74 -0.67 6.53
CA PRO A 54 5.39 0.74 6.34
C PRO A 54 4.18 1.05 7.24
N TYR A 55 4.37 1.87 8.26
CA TYR A 55 3.32 2.16 9.25
C TYR A 55 3.46 3.53 9.90
N TYR A 56 2.47 3.93 10.68
CA TYR A 56 2.38 5.27 11.27
C TYR A 56 3.35 5.46 12.45
N ALA A 57 3.91 6.67 12.57
CA ALA A 57 4.90 7.00 13.59
C ALA A 57 4.34 6.91 15.03
N GLY A 58 3.09 7.35 15.23
CA GLY A 58 2.42 7.25 16.55
C GLY A 58 2.21 5.80 16.98
N ASP A 59 1.76 4.95 16.06
CA ASP A 59 1.53 3.53 16.35
C ASP A 59 2.83 2.77 16.68
N TYR A 60 3.95 3.18 16.08
CA TYR A 60 5.26 2.67 16.46
C TYR A 60 5.59 2.94 17.93
N LEU A 61 5.23 4.10 18.49
CA LEU A 61 5.49 4.41 19.90
C LEU A 61 4.76 3.41 20.81
N VAL A 62 3.51 3.10 20.49
CA VAL A 62 2.71 2.09 21.20
C VAL A 62 3.32 0.68 21.05
N MET A 63 3.77 0.31 19.85
CA MET A 63 4.41 -1.00 19.64
C MET A 63 5.74 -1.12 20.38
N LYS A 64 6.55 -0.05 20.42
CA LYS A 64 7.87 -0.01 21.06
C LYS A 64 7.79 -0.25 22.56
N GLU A 65 6.72 0.19 23.23
CA GLU A 65 6.50 -0.11 24.65
C GLU A 65 6.43 -1.61 24.97
N LYS A 66 6.07 -2.44 23.99
CA LYS A 66 5.98 -3.89 24.12
C LYS A 66 7.17 -4.63 23.52
N ASN A 67 7.90 -3.99 22.60
CA ASN A 67 9.12 -4.54 22.01
C ASN A 67 10.16 -3.43 21.79
N GLU A 68 11.15 -3.38 22.67
CA GLU A 68 12.23 -2.38 22.64
C GLU A 68 13.21 -2.54 21.45
N ASN A 69 13.17 -3.67 20.75
CA ASN A 69 14.01 -3.93 19.58
C ASN A 69 13.51 -3.19 18.33
N LEU A 70 12.26 -2.72 18.34
CA LEU A 70 11.67 -2.00 17.21
C LEU A 70 12.35 -0.65 16.99
N LYS A 71 12.46 -0.28 15.71
CA LYS A 71 12.99 1.02 15.27
C LYS A 71 12.12 1.62 14.19
N PHE A 72 12.07 2.95 14.15
CA PHE A 72 11.34 3.70 13.14
C PHE A 72 12.30 4.54 12.30
N TYR A 73 12.02 4.63 11.00
CA TYR A 73 12.85 5.36 10.05
C TYR A 73 11.98 6.11 9.05
N HIS A 74 12.36 7.36 8.74
CA HIS A 74 11.81 8.09 7.61
C HIS A 74 12.59 7.72 6.34
N PRO A 75 11.92 7.27 5.25
CA PRO A 75 12.60 7.02 3.98
C PRO A 75 13.23 8.29 3.41
N LYS A 76 14.42 8.16 2.83
CA LYS A 76 15.14 9.30 2.21
C LYS A 76 14.46 9.79 0.93
N GLU A 77 13.69 8.93 0.28
CA GLU A 77 12.91 9.21 -0.93
C GLU A 77 11.70 10.10 -0.63
N GLY A 78 11.29 10.20 0.64
CA GLY A 78 10.13 10.94 1.08
C GLY A 78 9.11 10.08 1.82
N THR A 79 8.19 10.73 2.54
CA THR A 79 7.08 10.09 3.25
C THR A 79 5.81 10.91 3.12
N ASN A 80 4.69 10.33 3.52
CA ASN A 80 3.46 11.07 3.65
C ASN A 80 3.42 11.87 4.96
N LEU A 81 2.99 13.13 4.87
CA LEU A 81 2.48 13.91 6.00
C LEU A 81 0.96 13.87 5.96
N TYR A 82 0.33 13.67 7.12
CA TYR A 82 -1.11 13.63 7.26
C TYR A 82 -1.57 14.42 8.48
N VAL A 83 -2.83 14.82 8.44
CA VAL A 83 -3.52 15.49 9.53
C VAL A 83 -4.88 14.83 9.67
N ASP A 84 -5.17 14.35 10.87
CA ASP A 84 -6.52 13.91 11.22
C ASP A 84 -7.32 15.11 11.74
N ALA A 85 -8.57 15.21 11.28
CA ALA A 85 -9.47 16.29 11.66
C ALA A 85 -10.82 15.73 12.11
N MET A 86 -11.37 16.32 13.17
CA MET A 86 -12.75 16.05 13.59
C MET A 86 -13.72 16.82 12.67
N CYS A 87 -14.70 16.11 12.12
CA CYS A 87 -15.73 16.68 11.25
C CYS A 87 -17.13 16.34 11.81
N ILE A 88 -18.08 17.26 11.66
CA ILE A 88 -19.50 17.00 11.98
C ILE A 88 -20.24 16.66 10.68
N PRO A 89 -20.75 15.43 10.52
CA PRO A 89 -21.51 15.07 9.33
C PRO A 89 -22.79 15.91 9.18
N VAL A 90 -23.17 16.24 7.95
CA VAL A 90 -24.37 17.05 7.64
C VAL A 90 -25.66 16.44 8.22
N GLY A 91 -25.71 15.11 8.35
CA GLY A 91 -26.84 14.39 8.93
C GLY A 91 -26.84 14.26 10.46
N SER A 92 -25.93 14.93 11.19
CA SER A 92 -25.86 14.81 12.64
C SER A 92 -27.11 15.36 13.34
N THR A 93 -27.76 14.55 14.17
CA THR A 93 -28.89 14.95 15.01
C THR A 93 -28.47 15.62 16.32
N HIS A 94 -27.17 15.65 16.63
CA HIS A 94 -26.61 16.16 17.88
C HIS A 94 -25.44 17.13 17.62
N LYS A 95 -25.65 18.08 16.70
CA LYS A 95 -24.61 19.03 16.28
C LYS A 95 -24.00 19.81 17.45
N GLU A 96 -24.82 20.39 18.32
CA GLU A 96 -24.34 21.20 19.46
C GLU A 96 -23.44 20.40 20.42
N ALA A 97 -23.79 19.13 20.67
CA ALA A 97 -22.97 18.25 21.51
C ALA A 97 -21.64 17.90 20.83
N ALA A 98 -21.65 17.68 19.51
CA ALA A 98 -20.42 17.45 18.74
C ALA A 98 -19.51 18.69 18.73
N GLU A 99 -20.07 19.89 18.57
CA GLU A 99 -19.32 21.15 18.68
C GLU A 99 -18.71 21.33 20.08
N ALA A 100 -19.48 21.03 21.14
CA ALA A 100 -18.98 21.07 22.51
C ALA A 100 -17.82 20.09 22.74
N TYR A 101 -17.92 18.88 22.19
CA TYR A 101 -16.85 17.88 22.26
C TYR A 101 -15.59 18.32 21.50
N ILE A 102 -15.74 18.84 20.27
CA ILE A 102 -14.62 19.37 19.49
C ILE A 102 -13.94 20.50 20.24
N ASN A 103 -14.69 21.43 20.84
CA ASN A 103 -14.14 22.51 21.67
C ASN A 103 -13.38 21.98 22.88
N PHE A 104 -13.90 20.96 23.56
CA PHE A 104 -13.24 20.33 24.70
C PHE A 104 -11.89 19.71 24.29
N VAL A 105 -11.89 18.83 23.28
CA VAL A 105 -10.67 18.13 22.82
C VAL A 105 -9.64 19.10 22.23
N SER A 106 -10.10 20.17 21.57
CA SER A 106 -9.21 21.15 20.94
C SER A 106 -8.65 22.19 21.92
N SER A 107 -9.14 22.23 23.17
CA SER A 107 -8.59 23.15 24.17
C SER A 107 -7.12 22.81 24.43
N PRO A 108 -6.21 23.81 24.55
CA PRO A 108 -4.76 23.54 24.56
C PRO A 108 -4.31 22.53 25.61
N LYS A 109 -4.87 22.59 26.83
CA LYS A 109 -4.53 21.67 27.91
C LYS A 109 -4.98 20.24 27.62
N ILE A 110 -6.24 20.05 27.21
CA ILE A 110 -6.79 18.72 26.92
C ILE A 110 -6.11 18.10 25.69
N SER A 111 -5.89 18.91 24.66
CA SER A 111 -5.14 18.51 23.47
C SER A 111 -3.72 18.08 23.84
N ALA A 112 -3.04 18.83 24.71
CA ALA A 112 -1.68 18.51 25.14
C ALA A 112 -1.61 17.19 25.94
N GLU A 113 -2.54 16.97 26.87
CA GLU A 113 -2.62 15.72 27.63
C GLU A 113 -2.87 14.52 26.69
N ASN A 114 -3.82 14.64 25.77
CA ASN A 114 -4.17 13.58 24.82
C ASN A 114 -3.00 13.26 23.87
N LEU A 115 -2.37 14.29 23.30
CA LEU A 115 -1.28 14.10 22.35
C LEU A 115 0.02 13.63 23.02
N SER A 116 0.26 14.02 24.28
CA SER A 116 1.38 13.50 25.05
C SER A 116 1.23 12.01 25.31
N TYR A 117 0.01 11.57 25.64
CA TYR A 117 -0.31 10.15 25.80
C TYR A 117 -0.16 9.34 24.50
N LEU A 118 -0.61 9.89 23.37
CA LEU A 118 -0.51 9.23 22.06
C LEU A 118 0.87 9.35 21.41
N GLY A 119 1.74 10.24 21.91
CA GLY A 119 3.03 10.54 21.31
C GLY A 119 2.94 11.27 19.96
N LEU A 120 1.85 12.02 19.72
CA LEU A 120 1.56 12.69 18.45
C LEU A 120 1.87 14.19 18.50
N SER A 121 2.08 14.81 17.34
CA SER A 121 2.41 16.22 17.20
C SER A 121 1.22 17.13 17.52
N ALA A 122 1.49 18.21 18.28
CA ALA A 122 0.53 19.30 18.47
C ALA A 122 0.20 20.07 17.18
N PRO A 123 -1.07 20.43 16.96
CA PRO A 123 -1.49 21.28 15.85
C PRO A 123 -1.22 22.78 16.09
N SER A 124 -0.83 23.17 17.30
CA SER A 124 -0.55 24.57 17.67
C SER A 124 0.67 24.69 18.58
N SER A 125 1.30 25.86 18.57
CA SER A 125 2.44 26.15 19.44
C SER A 125 2.02 26.25 20.91
N GLU A 126 0.80 26.72 21.18
CA GLU A 126 0.21 26.81 22.51
C GLU A 126 0.02 25.43 23.12
N THR A 127 -0.54 24.48 22.36
CA THR A 127 -0.67 23.08 22.78
C THR A 127 0.71 22.47 23.01
N LYS A 128 1.66 22.67 22.09
CA LYS A 128 3.02 22.10 22.22
C LYS A 128 3.72 22.51 23.52
N LYS A 129 3.58 23.78 23.93
CA LYS A 129 4.17 24.30 25.18
C LYS A 129 3.63 23.63 26.45
N LEU A 130 2.45 23.01 26.37
CA LEU A 130 1.79 22.35 27.49
C LEU A 130 1.97 20.83 27.49
N MET A 131 2.61 20.27 26.46
CA MET A 131 2.85 18.83 26.34
C MET A 131 3.95 18.35 27.27
N ASP A 132 4.00 17.04 27.49
CA ASP A 132 5.15 16.38 28.10
C ASP A 132 6.42 16.70 27.28
N PRO A 133 7.52 17.16 27.92
CA PRO A 133 8.78 17.45 27.24
C PRO A 133 9.31 16.27 26.42
N GLU A 134 9.16 15.03 26.90
CA GLU A 134 9.61 13.84 26.19
C GLU A 134 8.95 13.73 24.82
N THR A 135 7.64 14.01 24.74
CA THR A 135 6.90 14.02 23.47
C THR A 135 7.16 15.29 22.67
N ALA A 136 7.22 16.46 23.32
CA ALA A 136 7.40 17.76 22.68
C ALA A 136 8.77 17.90 21.96
N GLU A 137 9.77 17.16 22.43
CA GLU A 137 11.14 17.14 21.90
C GLU A 137 11.43 15.86 21.09
N ASN A 138 10.47 14.92 21.01
CA ASN A 138 10.66 13.66 20.28
C ASN A 138 10.81 13.91 18.77
N PRO A 139 11.93 13.52 18.14
CA PRO A 139 12.15 13.72 16.71
C PRO A 139 11.22 12.88 15.81
N LEU A 140 10.52 11.87 16.35
CA LEU A 140 9.49 11.14 15.62
C LEU A 140 8.18 11.93 15.54
N ALA A 141 7.80 12.60 16.63
CA ALA A 141 6.63 13.48 16.65
C ALA A 141 6.94 14.82 15.98
N TYR A 142 8.17 15.31 16.07
CA TYR A 142 8.62 16.56 15.46
C TYR A 142 9.85 16.30 14.59
N PRO A 143 9.66 15.75 13.37
CA PRO A 143 10.76 15.43 12.47
C PRO A 143 11.52 16.67 12.03
N SER A 144 12.77 16.45 11.60
CA SER A 144 13.62 17.52 11.08
C SER A 144 13.00 18.23 9.87
N GLU A 145 13.41 19.47 9.62
CA GLU A 145 13.00 20.24 8.44
C GLU A 145 13.30 19.52 7.12
N GLU A 146 14.38 18.73 7.07
CA GLU A 146 14.74 17.94 5.90
C GLU A 146 13.68 16.86 5.60
N VAL A 147 13.25 16.13 6.62
CA VAL A 147 12.16 15.13 6.48
C VAL A 147 10.87 15.81 6.04
N ILE A 148 10.53 16.95 6.65
CA ILE A 148 9.32 17.72 6.27
C ILE A 148 9.39 18.17 4.82
N LYS A 149 10.52 18.72 4.38
CA LYS A 149 10.73 19.20 3.00
C LYS A 149 10.63 18.08 1.96
N ASN A 150 11.06 16.87 2.32
CA ASN A 150 11.00 15.71 1.44
C ASN A 150 9.66 14.97 1.52
N SER A 151 8.72 15.43 2.35
CA SER A 151 7.42 14.80 2.51
C SER A 151 6.33 15.47 1.68
N GLN A 152 5.26 14.74 1.40
CA GLN A 152 4.09 15.25 0.69
C GLN A 152 2.79 14.86 1.40
N THR A 153 1.78 15.72 1.33
CA THR A 153 0.43 15.43 1.84
C THR A 153 -0.45 14.85 0.73
N PHE A 154 -1.40 14.00 1.08
CA PHE A 154 -2.42 13.57 0.13
C PHE A 154 -3.37 14.71 -0.21
N LEU A 155 -3.69 14.85 -1.50
CA LEU A 155 -4.70 15.75 -2.02
C LEU A 155 -5.95 14.98 -2.42
N ASN A 156 -7.09 15.69 -2.48
CA ASN A 156 -8.30 15.13 -3.04
C ASN A 156 -8.18 15.06 -4.58
N LEU A 157 -7.87 13.87 -5.09
CA LEU A 157 -7.69 13.64 -6.53
C LEU A 157 -9.03 13.61 -7.28
N PRO A 158 -9.03 13.89 -8.60
CA PRO A 158 -10.20 13.69 -9.44
C PRO A 158 -10.69 12.23 -9.39
N ALA A 159 -12.02 12.04 -9.44
CA ALA A 159 -12.65 10.72 -9.31
C ALA A 159 -12.20 9.68 -10.35
N GLU A 160 -11.72 10.11 -11.51
CA GLU A 160 -11.09 9.22 -12.49
C GLU A 160 -9.76 8.65 -11.97
N ALA A 161 -8.84 9.51 -11.53
CA ALA A 161 -7.54 9.10 -10.98
C ALA A 161 -7.70 8.20 -9.74
N THR A 162 -8.63 8.54 -8.83
CA THR A 162 -8.94 7.71 -7.65
C THR A 162 -9.41 6.32 -8.07
N ARG A 163 -10.34 6.22 -9.02
CA ARG A 163 -10.83 4.91 -9.52
C ARG A 163 -9.72 4.11 -10.20
N SER A 164 -8.85 4.76 -10.96
CA SER A 164 -7.69 4.12 -11.57
C SER A 164 -6.74 3.55 -10.51
N MET A 165 -6.44 4.33 -9.46
CA MET A 165 -5.60 3.90 -8.34
C MET A 165 -6.24 2.72 -7.58
N ASP A 166 -7.54 2.77 -7.29
CA ASP A 166 -8.26 1.68 -6.62
C ASP A 166 -8.22 0.37 -7.42
N THR A 167 -8.39 0.47 -8.74
CA THR A 167 -8.33 -0.67 -9.66
C THR A 167 -6.94 -1.28 -9.67
N LEU A 168 -5.90 -0.45 -9.79
CA LEU A 168 -4.51 -0.89 -9.77
C LEU A 168 -4.15 -1.53 -8.43
N TRP A 169 -4.56 -0.92 -7.31
CA TRP A 169 -4.32 -1.44 -5.97
C TRP A 169 -5.02 -2.79 -5.75
N LEU A 170 -6.25 -2.96 -6.23
CA LEU A 170 -6.93 -4.25 -6.20
C LEU A 170 -6.11 -5.30 -6.96
N GLY A 171 -5.63 -4.97 -8.16
CA GLY A 171 -4.75 -5.85 -8.94
C GLY A 171 -3.45 -6.21 -8.21
N VAL A 172 -2.84 -5.25 -7.51
CA VAL A 172 -1.66 -5.50 -6.66
C VAL A 172 -1.99 -6.47 -5.53
N LYS A 173 -3.19 -6.36 -4.92
CA LYS A 173 -3.62 -7.27 -3.88
C LYS A 173 -3.85 -8.68 -4.40
N THR A 174 -4.55 -8.84 -5.53
CA THR A 174 -4.90 -10.16 -6.11
C THR A 174 -3.74 -10.84 -6.85
N GLY A 175 -2.71 -10.09 -7.25
CA GLY A 175 -1.59 -10.59 -8.05
C GLY A 175 -1.78 -10.44 -9.56
N ASP A 176 -2.75 -9.64 -9.99
CA ASP A 176 -3.05 -9.36 -11.40
C ASP A 176 -2.29 -8.14 -11.94
N ALA A 177 -1.86 -7.22 -11.05
CA ALA A 177 -1.04 -6.08 -11.44
C ALA A 177 0.38 -6.54 -11.80
N GLY A 178 0.71 -6.50 -13.09
CA GLY A 178 2.01 -6.91 -13.63
C GLY A 178 2.04 -8.29 -14.29
N ASN A 179 0.89 -8.97 -14.44
CA ASN A 179 0.87 -10.36 -14.92
C ASN A 179 0.95 -10.52 -16.46
N SER A 180 1.86 -9.80 -17.12
CA SER A 180 2.25 -10.11 -18.51
C SER A 180 2.98 -11.46 -18.58
N SER A 181 3.72 -11.84 -17.54
CA SER A 181 4.51 -13.07 -17.47
C SER A 181 3.67 -14.34 -17.31
N GLY A 182 2.68 -14.34 -16.41
CA GLY A 182 1.78 -15.48 -16.18
C GLY A 182 0.89 -15.76 -17.38
N ASN A 183 0.35 -14.73 -18.01
CA ASN A 183 -0.42 -14.86 -19.25
C ASN A 183 0.46 -15.32 -20.42
N THR A 184 1.71 -14.86 -20.51
CA THR A 184 2.62 -15.31 -21.57
C THR A 184 2.97 -16.80 -21.42
N LEU A 185 3.23 -17.28 -20.20
CA LEU A 185 3.48 -18.70 -19.95
C LEU A 185 2.27 -19.58 -20.24
N LEU A 186 1.06 -19.12 -19.90
CA LEU A 186 -0.19 -19.80 -20.25
C LEU A 186 -0.41 -19.83 -21.77
N ILE A 187 -0.22 -18.70 -22.45
CA ILE A 187 -0.36 -18.60 -23.91
C ILE A 187 0.66 -19.50 -24.61
N VAL A 188 1.93 -19.47 -24.20
CA VAL A 188 2.99 -20.34 -24.74
C VAL A 188 2.66 -21.81 -24.49
N SER A 189 2.16 -22.16 -23.30
CA SER A 189 1.74 -23.54 -22.98
C SER A 189 0.57 -23.99 -23.86
N LEU A 190 -0.43 -23.13 -24.08
CA LEU A 190 -1.56 -23.41 -24.97
C LEU A 190 -1.11 -23.58 -26.43
N ILE A 191 -0.16 -22.78 -26.90
CA ILE A 191 0.41 -22.91 -28.25
C ILE A 191 1.16 -24.23 -28.40
N ILE A 192 1.99 -24.62 -27.41
CA ILE A 192 2.71 -25.90 -27.43
C ILE A 192 1.72 -27.08 -27.49
N VAL A 193 0.66 -27.05 -26.68
CA VAL A 193 -0.38 -28.09 -26.68
C VAL A 193 -1.09 -28.15 -28.03
N ALA A 194 -1.44 -27.00 -28.62
CA ALA A 194 -2.08 -26.94 -29.94
C ALA A 194 -1.19 -27.54 -31.04
N VAL A 195 0.11 -27.26 -31.02
CA VAL A 195 1.09 -27.82 -31.97
C VAL A 195 1.21 -29.33 -31.81
N LEU A 196 1.27 -29.84 -30.58
CA LEU A 196 1.33 -31.29 -30.32
C LEU A 196 0.07 -32.01 -30.82
N ILE A 197 -1.12 -31.43 -30.61
CA ILE A 197 -2.39 -31.97 -31.10
C ILE A 197 -2.41 -31.99 -32.63
N ALA A 198 -2.03 -30.88 -33.27
CA ALA A 198 -1.96 -30.80 -34.74
C ALA A 198 -0.97 -31.84 -35.31
N GLY A 199 0.20 -32.01 -34.68
CA GLY A 199 1.19 -33.02 -35.03
C GLY A 199 0.65 -34.44 -34.92
N ALA A 200 -0.10 -34.76 -33.85
CA ALA A 200 -0.73 -36.06 -33.65
C ALA A 200 -1.81 -36.34 -34.72
N ILE A 201 -2.62 -35.34 -35.08
CA ILE A 201 -3.64 -35.45 -36.13
C ILE A 201 -2.98 -35.68 -37.50
N ALA A 202 -1.94 -34.92 -37.83
CA ALA A 202 -1.19 -35.09 -39.07
C ALA A 202 -0.54 -36.49 -39.14
N TYR A 203 0.11 -36.92 -38.06
CA TYR A 203 0.72 -38.25 -37.98
C TYR A 203 -0.30 -39.38 -38.14
N SER A 204 -1.46 -39.29 -37.46
CA SER A 204 -2.52 -40.29 -37.58
C SER A 204 -3.10 -40.35 -39.00
N SER A 205 -3.23 -39.20 -39.66
CA SER A 205 -3.72 -39.09 -41.05
C SER A 205 -2.73 -39.70 -42.04
N ILE A 206 -1.44 -39.42 -41.89
CA ILE A 206 -0.35 -40.01 -42.70
C ILE A 206 -0.30 -41.53 -42.48
N LYS A 207 -0.36 -41.99 -41.23
CA LYS A 207 -0.39 -43.42 -40.88
C LYS A 207 -1.60 -44.14 -41.49
N LYS A 208 -2.77 -43.50 -41.51
CA LYS A 208 -4.00 -44.02 -42.13
C LYS A 208 -3.88 -44.10 -43.66
N LYS A 209 -3.28 -43.08 -44.30
CA LYS A 209 -2.99 -43.06 -45.74
C LYS A 209 -2.01 -44.17 -46.13
N ASN A 210 -0.93 -44.34 -45.36
CA ASN A 210 0.08 -45.39 -45.60
C ASN A 210 -0.49 -46.81 -45.38
N ARG A 211 -1.38 -47.00 -44.40
CA ARG A 211 -2.11 -48.26 -44.20
C ARG A 211 -3.04 -48.60 -45.37
N LYS A 212 -3.72 -47.59 -45.95
CA LYS A 212 -4.56 -47.79 -47.15
C LYS A 212 -3.70 -48.11 -48.39
N ALA A 213 -2.59 -47.42 -48.60
CA ALA A 213 -1.68 -47.68 -49.71
C ALA A 213 -1.10 -49.11 -49.67
N ARG A 214 -0.74 -49.62 -48.48
CA ARG A 214 -0.28 -51.02 -48.29
C ARG A 214 -1.38 -52.07 -48.53
N ARG A 215 -2.66 -51.72 -48.41
CA ARG A 215 -3.79 -52.62 -48.68
C ARG A 215 -4.24 -52.60 -50.15
N GLY A 216 -4.05 -51.50 -50.86
CA GLY A 216 -4.37 -51.37 -52.29
C GLY A 216 -3.32 -51.93 -53.24
N GLY A 217 -2.10 -52.21 -52.77
CA GLY A 217 -1.02 -52.81 -53.58
C GLY A 217 -0.98 -54.34 -53.60
N LYS A 218 -2.06 -55.00 -53.13
CA LYS A 218 -2.28 -56.45 -53.29
C LYS A 218 -3.53 -56.65 -54.13
N ALA A 219 -3.38 -56.49 -55.44
CA ALA A 219 -4.29 -56.99 -56.47
C ALA A 219 -3.44 -57.70 -57.50
#